data_AF-A0ABD3N0E4-F1
#
_entry.id   AF-A0ABD3N0E4-F1
#
_cell.length_a   1.000
_cell.length_b   1.000
_cell.length_c   1.000
_cell.angle_alpha   90.00
_cell.angle_beta   90.00
_cell.angle_gamma   90.00
#
_symmetry.space_group_name_H-M   'P 1'
#
loop_
_entity.id
_entity.type
_entity.pdbx_description
1 polymer ?
#
loop_
_entity_poly.entity_id
_entity_poly.type
_entity_poly.pdbx_seq_one_letter_code
_entity_poly.pdbx_strand_id
1 'polypeptide(L)'
;MTTSTAATLFLISILLRGLPSASSSEILSVVDLDPSSPSQHATNIITLMCTSETCTNADENTPGCQQYITPLNACYNAQTLFPNDESWSDLDIYDTMIMMNLKREFYQSRDGTCAGREKEDGSTADMNGNDSFILPLDVCVGPFGPPRPWGKFTLVDDFDGRKEASDVISSM
;
A
#
# COMPACT_ATOMS: atom_id res chain seq x y z
N MET A 1 41.12 21.71 58.58
CA MET A 1 41.35 23.09 58.12
C MET A 1 40.34 23.38 57.02
N THR A 2 39.48 24.34 57.31
CA THR A 2 38.33 24.80 56.52
C THR A 2 38.76 25.86 55.50
N THR A 3 38.35 25.74 54.25
CA THR A 3 38.04 26.92 53.41
C THR A 3 36.85 26.61 52.51
N SER A 4 35.77 27.34 52.81
CA SER A 4 34.55 27.48 52.03
C SER A 4 34.79 28.52 50.93
N THR A 5 34.34 28.25 49.71
CA THR A 5 34.18 29.27 48.67
C THR A 5 32.81 29.09 48.02
N ALA A 6 31.95 30.06 48.31
CA ALA A 6 30.63 30.22 47.73
C ALA A 6 30.75 30.53 46.24
N ALA A 7 29.97 29.82 45.41
CA ALA A 7 29.79 30.16 44.01
C ALA A 7 28.35 30.64 43.79
N THR A 8 28.29 31.89 43.35
CA THR A 8 27.13 32.74 43.15
C THR A 8 26.13 32.18 42.13
N LEU A 9 24.86 32.08 42.55
CA LEU A 9 23.70 31.81 41.69
C LEU A 9 23.44 32.97 40.74
N PHE A 10 23.60 32.75 39.44
CA PHE A 10 23.10 33.66 38.40
C PHE A 10 21.64 33.32 38.10
N LEU A 11 20.73 34.18 38.56
CA LEU A 11 19.34 34.24 38.13
C LEU A 11 19.29 34.85 36.72
N ILE A 12 19.04 34.01 35.72
CA ILE A 12 18.74 34.47 34.36
C ILE A 12 17.23 34.74 34.29
N SER A 13 16.85 36.00 34.43
CA SER A 13 15.52 36.50 34.12
C SER A 13 15.32 36.50 32.61
N ILE A 14 14.69 35.45 32.07
CA ILE A 14 14.25 35.42 30.67
C ILE A 14 13.07 36.38 30.53
N LEU A 15 13.34 37.53 29.92
CA LEU A 15 12.34 38.46 29.42
C LEU A 15 11.45 37.75 28.39
N LEU A 16 10.21 37.43 28.77
CA LEU A 16 9.12 37.15 27.84
C LEU A 16 8.90 38.41 26.99
N ARG A 17 9.55 38.46 25.82
CA ARG A 17 9.13 39.37 24.74
C ARG A 17 7.94 38.71 24.07
N GLY A 18 6.77 39.34 24.22
CA GLY A 18 5.54 38.93 23.57
C GLY A 18 5.74 38.78 22.08
N LEU A 19 5.46 37.57 21.59
CA LEU A 19 5.26 37.35 20.16
C LEU A 19 3.89 37.94 19.78
N PRO A 20 3.77 38.63 18.64
CA PRO A 20 2.46 38.93 18.07
C PRO A 20 1.77 37.61 17.75
N SER A 21 0.59 37.41 18.36
CA SER A 21 -0.35 36.35 18.03
C SER A 21 -0.91 36.63 16.63
N ALA A 22 -0.19 36.20 15.60
CA ALA A 22 -0.73 36.12 14.25
C ALA A 22 -1.61 34.87 14.18
N SER A 23 -2.89 35.05 14.51
CA SER A 23 -3.96 34.11 14.21
C SER A 23 -4.16 34.06 12.70
N SER A 24 -3.30 33.33 12.00
CA SER A 24 -3.56 32.92 10.62
C SER A 24 -4.41 31.66 10.69
N SER A 25 -5.72 31.84 10.62
CA SER A 25 -6.65 30.78 10.26
C SER A 25 -6.33 30.37 8.81
N GLU A 26 -5.39 29.44 8.63
CA GLU A 26 -5.27 28.76 7.35
C GLU A 26 -6.50 27.90 7.18
N ILE A 27 -7.34 28.38 6.28
CA ILE A 27 -8.53 27.73 5.78
C ILE A 27 -8.04 26.40 5.20
N LEU A 28 -8.34 25.28 5.89
CA LEU A 28 -8.19 23.95 5.34
C LEU A 28 -9.04 23.93 4.07
N SER A 29 -8.39 24.06 2.91
CA SER A 29 -9.05 23.81 1.65
C SER A 29 -9.46 22.34 1.69
N VAL A 30 -10.77 22.11 1.69
CA VAL A 30 -11.34 20.82 1.36
C VAL A 30 -10.81 20.53 -0.04
N VAL A 31 -9.80 19.66 -0.11
CA VAL A 31 -9.41 19.06 -1.37
C VAL A 31 -10.66 18.29 -1.79
N ASP A 32 -11.40 18.86 -2.75
CA ASP A 32 -12.39 18.12 -3.51
C ASP A 32 -11.63 16.95 -4.13
N LEU A 33 -11.69 15.80 -3.45
CA LEU A 33 -11.27 14.54 -4.01
C LEU A 33 -12.19 14.32 -5.20
N ASP A 34 -11.65 14.59 -6.38
CA ASP A 34 -12.34 14.37 -7.64
C ASP A 34 -12.89 12.93 -7.65
N PRO A 35 -14.23 12.75 -7.69
CA PRO A 35 -14.85 11.43 -7.71
C PRO A 35 -14.54 10.66 -9.02
N SER A 36 -13.82 11.27 -9.97
CA SER A 36 -13.30 10.61 -11.16
C SER A 36 -11.88 10.05 -11.01
N SER A 37 -11.27 10.10 -9.81
CA SER A 37 -10.00 9.42 -9.56
C SER A 37 -10.16 7.90 -9.73
N PRO A 38 -9.42 7.25 -10.66
CA PRO A 38 -9.55 5.82 -10.95
C PRO A 38 -9.25 4.92 -9.74
N SER A 39 -8.66 5.46 -8.66
CA SER A 39 -8.39 4.65 -7.47
C SER A 39 -9.62 4.29 -6.63
N GLN A 40 -10.78 4.94 -6.83
CA GLN A 40 -11.97 4.67 -6.00
C GLN A 40 -12.85 3.53 -6.51
N HIS A 41 -12.65 3.09 -7.76
CA HIS A 41 -13.50 2.08 -8.39
C HIS A 41 -12.78 0.78 -8.76
N ALA A 42 -11.46 0.74 -8.62
CA ALA A 42 -10.69 -0.47 -8.86
C ALA A 42 -11.18 -1.59 -7.93
N THR A 43 -11.50 -2.72 -8.52
CA THR A 43 -11.92 -3.94 -7.81
C THR A 43 -10.81 -4.99 -7.81
N ASN A 44 -9.79 -4.80 -8.65
CA ASN A 44 -8.71 -5.75 -8.85
C ASN A 44 -7.36 -5.05 -8.98
N ILE A 45 -6.30 -5.81 -8.71
CA ILE A 45 -4.90 -5.45 -8.95
C ILE A 45 -4.33 -6.40 -9.98
N ILE A 46 -3.71 -5.85 -11.04
CA ILE A 46 -2.77 -6.62 -11.86
C ILE A 46 -1.41 -6.59 -11.16
N THR A 47 -0.87 -7.79 -10.90
CA THR A 47 0.50 -7.98 -10.44
C THR A 47 1.32 -8.61 -11.55
N LEU A 48 2.31 -7.90 -12.09
CA LEU A 48 3.32 -8.47 -12.99
C LEU A 48 4.51 -8.96 -12.16
N MET A 49 4.72 -10.27 -12.13
CA MET A 49 5.86 -10.90 -11.44
C MET A 49 6.84 -11.46 -12.46
N CYS A 50 8.13 -11.35 -12.20
CA CYS A 50 9.18 -11.88 -13.06
C CYS A 50 10.13 -12.81 -12.31
N THR A 51 10.65 -13.82 -13.00
CA THR A 51 11.72 -14.70 -12.51
C THR A 51 13.10 -14.04 -12.57
N SER A 52 13.26 -12.98 -13.37
CA SER A 52 14.47 -12.16 -13.47
C SER A 52 14.65 -11.24 -12.27
N GLU A 53 15.86 -10.71 -12.07
CA GLU A 53 16.21 -9.76 -11.00
C GLU A 53 15.54 -8.37 -11.15
N THR A 54 14.67 -8.17 -12.13
CA THR A 54 13.95 -6.92 -12.36
C THR A 54 12.70 -7.11 -13.23
N CYS A 55 11.76 -6.19 -13.08
CA CYS A 55 10.53 -6.03 -13.85
C CYS A 55 10.32 -4.59 -14.38
N THR A 56 11.33 -3.71 -14.31
CA THR A 56 11.20 -2.28 -14.65
C THR A 56 10.73 -2.04 -16.09
N ASN A 57 11.25 -2.83 -17.03
CA ASN A 57 10.91 -2.76 -18.46
C ASN A 57 10.19 -4.02 -18.95
N ALA A 58 9.59 -4.77 -18.02
CA ALA A 58 8.90 -6.00 -18.33
C ALA A 58 7.40 -5.75 -18.60
N ASP A 59 6.84 -6.64 -19.39
CA ASP A 59 5.42 -6.77 -19.69
C ASP A 59 5.01 -8.26 -19.68
N GLU A 60 3.76 -8.56 -20.05
CA GLU A 60 3.28 -9.95 -20.20
C GLU A 60 4.02 -10.80 -21.23
N ASN A 61 4.68 -10.16 -22.20
CA ASN A 61 5.38 -10.86 -23.27
C ASN A 61 6.86 -11.08 -22.94
N THR A 62 7.33 -10.51 -21.83
CA THR A 62 8.71 -10.63 -21.38
C THR A 62 8.95 -12.04 -20.84
N PRO A 63 9.94 -12.79 -21.37
CA PRO A 63 10.20 -14.16 -20.93
C PRO A 63 10.47 -14.26 -19.42
N GLY A 64 9.76 -15.18 -18.76
CA GLY A 64 9.85 -15.37 -17.32
C GLY A 64 9.01 -14.37 -16.50
N CYS A 65 8.21 -13.53 -17.15
CA CYS A 65 7.22 -12.69 -16.48
C CYS A 65 5.81 -13.22 -16.69
N GLN A 66 4.97 -13.03 -15.68
CA GLN A 66 3.59 -13.48 -15.67
C GLN A 66 2.71 -12.46 -14.94
N GLN A 67 1.53 -12.19 -15.49
CA GLN A 67 0.54 -11.32 -14.88
C GLN A 67 -0.51 -12.13 -14.11
N TYR A 68 -0.93 -11.57 -12.99
CA TYR A 68 -1.94 -12.13 -12.12
C TYR A 68 -2.97 -11.05 -11.78
N ILE A 69 -4.24 -11.43 -11.72
CA ILE A 69 -5.33 -10.55 -11.30
C ILE A 69 -5.78 -11.01 -9.92
N THR A 70 -5.60 -10.15 -8.91
CA THR A 70 -6.02 -10.43 -7.53
C THR A 70 -7.10 -9.45 -7.08
N PRO A 71 -8.05 -9.88 -6.24
CA PRO A 71 -9.13 -9.01 -5.81
C PRO A 71 -8.62 -7.97 -4.82
N LEU A 72 -9.12 -6.74 -4.93
CA LEU A 72 -8.89 -5.66 -4.00
C LEU A 72 -10.02 -5.61 -2.96
N ASN A 73 -9.69 -5.29 -1.72
CA ASN A 73 -10.63 -5.21 -0.58
C ASN A 73 -11.39 -6.53 -0.30
N ALA A 74 -10.81 -7.66 -0.70
CA ALA A 74 -11.33 -8.98 -0.41
C ALA A 74 -10.20 -9.93 0.00
N CYS A 75 -10.51 -10.89 0.86
CA CYS A 75 -9.60 -11.95 1.22
C CYS A 75 -9.55 -13.00 0.13
N TYR A 76 -8.35 -13.50 -0.17
CA TYR A 76 -8.16 -14.56 -1.13
C TYR A 76 -6.96 -15.43 -0.76
N ASN A 77 -6.98 -16.66 -1.27
CA ASN A 77 -5.82 -17.55 -1.23
C ASN A 77 -5.25 -17.66 -2.64
N ALA A 78 -3.99 -17.30 -2.84
CA ALA A 78 -3.41 -17.25 -4.18
C ALA A 78 -3.29 -18.64 -4.83
N GLN A 79 -3.09 -19.71 -4.05
CA GLN A 79 -3.08 -21.09 -4.58
C GLN A 79 -4.48 -21.56 -5.02
N THR A 80 -5.55 -20.94 -4.53
CA THR A 80 -6.91 -21.20 -5.02
C THR A 80 -7.15 -20.49 -6.36
N LEU A 81 -6.65 -19.27 -6.53
CA LEU A 81 -6.77 -18.50 -7.77
C LEU A 81 -5.84 -19.01 -8.89
N PHE A 82 -4.64 -19.43 -8.52
CA PHE A 82 -3.56 -19.83 -9.43
C PHE A 82 -3.02 -21.21 -9.04
N PRO A 83 -3.79 -22.28 -9.29
CA PRO A 83 -3.42 -23.62 -8.81
C PRO A 83 -2.13 -24.11 -9.48
N ASN A 84 -1.23 -24.67 -8.67
CA ASN A 84 0.10 -25.20 -9.05
C ASN A 84 1.14 -24.14 -9.44
N ASP A 85 0.91 -22.87 -9.11
CA ASP A 85 1.92 -21.83 -9.30
C ASP A 85 2.79 -21.68 -8.05
N GLU A 86 4.04 -22.11 -8.13
CA GLU A 86 5.00 -22.05 -7.02
C GLU A 86 5.45 -20.61 -6.68
N SER A 87 5.08 -19.62 -7.48
CA SER A 87 5.39 -18.21 -7.20
C SER A 87 4.61 -17.69 -5.98
N TRP A 88 3.48 -18.31 -5.65
CA TRP A 88 2.58 -17.89 -4.59
C TRP A 88 2.68 -18.80 -3.36
N SER A 89 2.59 -18.21 -2.16
CA SER A 89 2.46 -18.98 -0.92
C SER A 89 1.03 -19.54 -0.76
N ASP A 90 0.87 -20.47 0.18
CA ASP A 90 -0.43 -21.02 0.56
C ASP A 90 -1.17 -20.18 1.62
N LEU A 91 -0.65 -18.99 1.93
CA LEU A 91 -1.23 -18.05 2.90
C LEU A 91 -2.35 -17.24 2.26
N ASP A 92 -3.31 -16.83 3.09
CA ASP A 92 -4.32 -15.87 2.69
C ASP A 92 -3.73 -14.47 2.60
N ILE A 93 -4.23 -13.71 1.63
CA ILE A 93 -3.79 -12.36 1.30
C ILE A 93 -4.99 -11.42 1.35
N TYR A 94 -4.78 -10.21 1.88
CA TYR A 94 -5.72 -9.11 1.81
C TYR A 94 -5.04 -7.87 1.24
N ASP A 95 -5.51 -7.44 0.07
CA ASP A 95 -5.00 -6.28 -0.64
C ASP A 95 -5.95 -5.10 -0.43
N THR A 96 -5.42 -3.94 -0.04
CA THR A 96 -6.18 -2.68 0.10
C THR A 96 -5.41 -1.50 -0.48
N MET A 97 -6.10 -0.42 -0.76
CA MET A 97 -5.46 0.84 -1.11
C MET A 97 -5.30 1.73 0.12
N ILE A 98 -4.09 2.23 0.34
CA ILE A 98 -3.81 3.30 1.30
C ILE A 98 -3.17 4.46 0.56
N MET A 99 -3.92 5.57 0.48
CA MET A 99 -3.58 6.70 -0.38
C MET A 99 -3.42 6.22 -1.83
N MET A 100 -2.20 6.26 -2.38
CA MET A 100 -1.88 5.83 -3.75
C MET A 100 -0.96 4.61 -3.78
N ASN A 101 -0.91 3.84 -2.70
CA ASN A 101 -0.10 2.62 -2.60
C ASN A 101 -0.97 1.42 -2.26
N LEU A 102 -0.55 0.25 -2.71
CA LEU A 102 -1.14 -1.03 -2.34
C LEU A 102 -0.61 -1.45 -0.97
N LYS A 103 -1.50 -1.65 0.00
CA LYS A 103 -1.18 -2.37 1.23
C LYS A 103 -1.56 -3.84 1.04
N ARG A 104 -0.57 -4.72 1.10
CA ARG A 104 -0.74 -6.17 1.07
C ARG A 104 -0.49 -6.76 2.45
N GLU A 105 -1.43 -7.53 2.96
CA GLU A 105 -1.35 -8.20 4.26
C GLU A 105 -1.43 -9.71 4.08
N PHE A 106 -0.63 -10.45 4.85
CA PHE A 106 -0.62 -11.92 4.86
C PHE A 106 -1.20 -12.48 6.15
N TYR A 107 -1.99 -13.54 6.03
CA TYR A 107 -2.64 -14.21 7.14
C TYR A 107 -2.27 -15.69 7.16
N GLN A 108 -2.18 -16.26 8.36
CA GLN A 108 -1.85 -17.68 8.54
C GLN A 108 -2.98 -18.62 8.09
N SER A 109 -4.22 -18.11 7.95
CA SER A 109 -5.31 -18.86 7.34
C SER A 109 -5.00 -19.19 5.88
N ARG A 110 -5.69 -20.21 5.34
CA ARG A 110 -5.41 -20.78 4.01
C ARG A 110 -6.69 -21.06 3.22
N ASP A 111 -7.81 -20.53 3.68
CA ASP A 111 -9.16 -20.82 3.19
C ASP A 111 -9.79 -19.59 2.52
N GLY A 112 -9.01 -18.53 2.32
CA GLY A 112 -9.46 -17.27 1.75
C GLY A 112 -10.28 -16.40 2.71
N THR A 113 -10.25 -16.67 4.02
CA THR A 113 -11.05 -15.94 5.01
C THR A 113 -10.29 -14.82 5.72
N CYS A 114 -8.95 -14.85 5.69
CA CYS A 114 -8.09 -14.03 6.55
C CYS A 114 -8.47 -14.10 8.04
N ALA A 115 -8.76 -15.31 8.55
CA ALA A 115 -9.09 -15.51 9.95
C ALA A 115 -8.01 -14.90 10.87
N GLY A 116 -8.45 -14.21 11.94
CA GLY A 116 -7.56 -13.48 12.85
C GLY A 116 -7.36 -11.99 12.53
N ARG A 117 -8.13 -11.45 11.58
CA ARG A 117 -8.15 -10.01 11.25
C ARG A 117 -8.70 -9.11 12.37
N GLU A 118 -9.45 -9.65 13.32
CA GLU A 118 -10.10 -8.88 14.39
C GLU A 118 -9.40 -9.04 15.75
N LYS A 119 -8.88 -7.92 16.26
CA LYS A 119 -9.14 -7.52 17.66
C LYS A 119 -9.65 -6.08 17.64
N GLU A 120 -10.97 -5.91 17.63
CA GLU A 120 -11.67 -4.60 17.68
C GLU A 120 -11.47 -3.82 19.00
N ASP A 121 -10.79 -4.39 19.99
CA ASP A 121 -10.56 -3.73 21.29
C ASP A 121 -9.25 -2.92 21.36
N GLY A 122 -8.53 -2.78 20.25
CA GLY A 122 -7.23 -2.10 20.23
C GLY A 122 -6.14 -2.81 21.02
N SER A 123 -6.41 -4.00 21.56
CA SER A 123 -5.37 -4.91 22.02
C SER A 123 -4.75 -5.56 20.79
N THR A 124 -3.44 -5.55 20.74
CA THR A 124 -2.67 -6.09 19.64
C THR A 124 -3.16 -7.50 19.33
N ALA A 125 -3.63 -7.72 18.09
CA ALA A 125 -3.47 -9.00 17.43
C ALA A 125 -2.08 -9.50 17.85
N ASP A 126 -2.04 -10.65 18.51
CA ASP A 126 -0.84 -11.14 19.19
C ASP A 126 0.40 -10.87 18.33
N MET A 127 1.49 -10.42 18.95
CA MET A 127 2.79 -10.09 18.38
C MET A 127 3.48 -11.30 17.71
N ASN A 128 2.75 -11.98 16.83
CA ASN A 128 3.09 -13.07 15.94
C ASN A 128 2.45 -12.80 14.55
N GLY A 129 2.49 -11.54 14.14
CA GLY A 129 2.85 -11.11 12.79
C GLY A 129 1.92 -11.52 11.66
N ASN A 130 0.85 -10.75 11.42
CA ASN A 130 0.39 -10.59 10.04
C ASN A 130 1.40 -9.65 9.36
N ASP A 131 2.27 -10.22 8.52
CA ASP A 131 3.23 -9.43 7.75
C ASP A 131 2.46 -8.51 6.79
N SER A 132 2.81 -7.23 6.77
CA SER A 132 2.17 -6.25 5.89
C SER A 132 3.21 -5.37 5.19
N PHE A 133 2.92 -5.02 3.93
CA PHE A 133 3.82 -4.24 3.09
C PHE A 133 3.06 -3.15 2.36
N ILE A 134 3.68 -1.97 2.24
CA ILE A 134 3.20 -0.87 1.40
C ILE A 134 4.00 -0.89 0.10
N LEU A 135 3.29 -1.14 -0.99
CA LEU A 135 3.82 -1.38 -2.32
C LEU A 135 3.43 -0.20 -3.22
N PRO A 136 4.39 0.55 -3.79
CA PRO A 136 4.08 1.57 -4.77
C PRO A 136 3.45 0.97 -6.03
N LEU A 137 2.41 1.63 -6.52
CA LEU A 137 1.84 1.31 -7.83
C LEU A 137 2.82 1.71 -8.94
N ASP A 138 2.78 0.97 -10.05
CA ASP A 138 3.54 1.19 -11.28
C ASP A 138 5.07 1.26 -11.11
N VAL A 139 5.58 0.87 -9.95
CA VAL A 139 7.01 0.75 -9.65
C VAL A 139 7.34 -0.73 -9.49
N CYS A 140 8.46 -1.15 -10.09
CA CYS A 140 8.95 -2.50 -9.90
C CYS A 140 9.61 -2.66 -8.52
N VAL A 141 9.05 -3.53 -7.68
CA VAL A 141 9.52 -3.80 -6.32
C VAL A 141 10.02 -5.25 -6.23
N GLY A 142 11.18 -5.45 -5.60
CA GLY A 142 11.74 -6.77 -5.27
C GLY A 142 11.71 -7.04 -3.76
N PRO A 143 12.17 -8.22 -3.29
CA PRO A 143 13.06 -9.17 -3.97
C PRO A 143 12.38 -10.06 -5.02
N PHE A 144 13.17 -10.63 -5.95
CA PHE A 144 12.69 -11.55 -6.97
C PHE A 144 13.00 -13.00 -6.56
N GLY A 145 11.98 -13.82 -6.34
CA GLY A 145 12.13 -15.22 -5.94
C GLY A 145 11.05 -15.68 -4.93
N PRO A 146 10.75 -16.99 -4.81
CA PRO A 146 9.63 -17.47 -3.99
C PRO A 146 9.76 -17.22 -2.47
N PRO A 147 8.62 -17.03 -1.76
CA PRO A 147 7.33 -16.62 -2.31
C PRO A 147 7.46 -15.20 -2.88
N ARG A 148 6.92 -14.98 -4.08
CA ARG A 148 7.04 -13.73 -4.86
C ARG A 148 5.78 -12.88 -4.73
N PRO A 149 5.48 -12.20 -3.61
CA PRO A 149 4.43 -11.19 -3.64
C PRO A 149 4.89 -9.88 -4.30
N TRP A 150 6.06 -9.88 -4.94
CA TRP A 150 6.80 -8.72 -5.45
C TRP A 150 6.70 -8.63 -6.98
N GLY A 151 6.74 -7.42 -7.50
CA GLY A 151 6.53 -7.17 -8.91
C GLY A 151 6.17 -5.72 -9.17
N LYS A 152 5.44 -5.49 -10.26
CA LYS A 152 4.81 -4.22 -10.58
C LYS A 152 3.29 -4.35 -10.41
N PHE A 153 2.67 -3.37 -9.76
CA PHE A 153 1.26 -3.39 -9.40
C PHE A 153 0.50 -2.29 -10.14
N THR A 154 -0.59 -2.64 -10.79
CA THR A 154 -1.43 -1.68 -11.53
C THR A 154 -2.89 -1.90 -11.15
N LEU A 155 -3.61 -0.81 -10.88
CA LEU A 155 -5.05 -0.86 -10.60
C LEU A 155 -5.83 -1.17 -11.87
N VAL A 156 -6.85 -2.02 -11.75
CA VAL A 156 -7.80 -2.27 -12.83
C VAL A 156 -9.20 -1.93 -12.36
N ASP A 157 -9.82 -1.05 -13.12
CA ASP A 157 -11.25 -0.77 -13.01
C ASP A 157 -12.03 -1.78 -13.85
N ASP A 158 -13.17 -2.27 -13.34
CA ASP A 158 -14.11 -3.11 -14.10
C ASP A 158 -14.81 -2.34 -15.26
N PHE A 159 -14.34 -1.13 -15.60
CA PHE A 159 -14.88 -0.27 -16.64
C PHE A 159 -14.46 -0.66 -18.06
N ASP A 160 -14.25 -1.95 -18.37
CA ASP A 160 -14.01 -2.40 -19.74
C ASP A 160 -15.21 -3.10 -20.39
N GLY A 161 -16.37 -2.46 -20.25
CA GLY A 161 -17.55 -2.70 -21.10
C GLY A 161 -17.74 -1.64 -22.19
N ARG A 162 -16.86 -0.63 -22.31
CA ARG A 162 -17.02 0.49 -23.26
C ARG A 162 -15.71 1.01 -23.85
N LYS A 163 -14.89 0.13 -24.42
CA LYS A 163 -13.97 0.50 -25.49
C LYS A 163 -14.23 -0.42 -26.68
N GLU A 164 -15.11 0.00 -27.60
CA GLU A 164 -15.22 -0.45 -29.02
C GLU A 164 -16.50 0.10 -29.70
N ALA A 165 -16.85 1.38 -29.51
CA ALA A 165 -17.95 1.99 -30.29
C ALA A 165 -17.78 3.48 -30.66
N SER A 166 -16.65 4.11 -30.31
CA SER A 166 -16.40 5.53 -30.61
C SER A 166 -15.55 5.76 -31.86
N ASP A 167 -14.76 4.77 -32.31
CA ASP A 167 -13.82 4.97 -33.43
C ASP A 167 -14.37 4.52 -34.80
N VAL A 168 -15.61 4.04 -34.87
CA VAL A 168 -16.23 3.59 -36.14
C VAL A 168 -17.19 4.63 -36.76
N ILE A 169 -17.54 5.72 -36.06
CA ILE A 169 -18.53 6.72 -36.56
C ILE A 169 -17.88 8.05 -37.00
N SER A 170 -16.58 8.07 -37.30
CA SER A 170 -15.91 9.24 -37.90
C SER A 170 -15.38 8.99 -39.33
N SER A 171 -15.91 7.98 -40.01
CA SER A 171 -15.54 7.70 -41.42
C SER A 171 -16.71 7.21 -42.28
N MET A 172 -17.92 7.66 -42.00
CA MET A 172 -19.04 7.63 -42.97
C MET A 172 -19.55 9.03 -43.24
#